data_AF-A0A7Y3STW8-F1
#
_entry.id   AF-A0A7Y3STW8-F1
#
_cell.length_a   1.000
_cell.length_b   1.000
_cell.length_c   1.000
_cell.angle_alpha   90.00
_cell.angle_beta   90.00
_cell.angle_gamma   90.00
#
_symmetry.space_group_name_H-M   'P 1'
#
loop_
_entity.id
_entity.type
_entity.pdbx_description
1 polymer ?
#
loop_
_entity_poly.entity_id
_entity_poly.type
_entity_poly.pdbx_seq_one_letter_code
_entity_poly.pdbx_strand_id
1 'polypeptide(L)'
;MKTKKLTISSLLIAIGVIAGNIIFIPVGVAKCFPVQATINVISAVLLGPGYGVAIAFCISLLRNILGTGSLLAFPGSMIGVFLAGILYRKTKMNLLAVVGEIFGTGIIGGILAFPIANIIMGKKVGALFFVAPFLISTIGGSLIAFFILRVLDLKKLVNLSKEVKKG
;
A
#
# COMPACT_ATOMS: atom_id res chain seq x y z
N MET A 1 4.88 -23.61 -3.71
CA MET A 1 5.22 -22.26 -3.16
C MET A 1 4.77 -21.09 -4.04
N LYS A 2 4.86 -21.17 -5.38
CA LYS A 2 4.44 -20.07 -6.28
C LYS A 2 2.93 -19.79 -6.27
N THR A 3 2.10 -20.85 -6.30
CA THR A 3 0.63 -20.74 -6.25
C THR A 3 0.13 -20.01 -5.01
N LYS A 4 0.62 -20.35 -3.81
CA LYS A 4 0.21 -19.68 -2.57
C LYS A 4 0.50 -18.17 -2.59
N LYS A 5 1.67 -17.75 -3.06
CA LYS A 5 2.00 -16.32 -3.17
C LYS A 5 1.08 -15.61 -4.16
N LEU A 6 0.76 -16.25 -5.28
CA LEU A 6 -0.20 -15.72 -6.25
C LEU A 6 -1.61 -15.60 -5.65
N THR A 7 -2.08 -16.61 -4.93
CA THR A 7 -3.40 -16.59 -4.26
C THR A 7 -3.50 -15.49 -3.20
N ILE A 8 -2.46 -15.31 -2.38
CA ILE A 8 -2.43 -14.22 -1.40
C ILE A 8 -2.40 -12.87 -2.14
N SER A 9 -1.61 -12.76 -3.22
CA SER A 9 -1.55 -11.54 -4.02
C SER A 9 -2.91 -11.20 -4.63
N SER A 10 -3.60 -12.17 -5.24
CA SER A 10 -4.93 -11.96 -5.83
C SER A 10 -5.97 -11.58 -4.79
N LEU A 11 -5.92 -12.19 -3.59
CA LEU A 11 -6.80 -11.83 -2.49
C LEU A 11 -6.56 -10.38 -2.03
N LEU A 12 -5.30 -10.00 -1.83
CA LEU A 12 -4.93 -8.63 -1.45
C LEU A 12 -5.35 -7.62 -2.53
N ILE A 13 -5.19 -7.96 -3.81
CA ILE A 13 -5.65 -7.13 -4.93
C ILE A 13 -7.16 -6.96 -4.87
N ALA A 14 -7.93 -8.04 -4.73
CA ALA A 14 -9.39 -8.00 -4.66
C ALA A 14 -9.87 -7.12 -3.48
N ILE A 15 -9.29 -7.31 -2.30
CA ILE A 15 -9.60 -6.49 -1.12
C ILE A 15 -9.26 -5.02 -1.40
N GLY A 16 -8.10 -4.73 -1.99
CA GLY A 16 -7.67 -3.36 -2.27
C GLY A 16 -8.55 -2.65 -3.28
N VAL A 17 -9.03 -3.35 -4.31
CA VAL A 17 -9.92 -2.78 -5.32
C VAL A 17 -11.31 -2.48 -4.75
N ILE A 18 -11.87 -3.38 -3.96
CA ILE A 18 -13.22 -3.22 -3.39
C ILE A 18 -13.19 -2.23 -2.22
N ALA A 19 -12.38 -2.51 -1.20
CA ALA A 19 -12.37 -1.72 0.02
C ALA A 19 -11.66 -0.37 -0.14
N GLY A 20 -10.77 -0.22 -1.13
CA GLY A 20 -10.00 1.01 -1.37
C GLY A 20 -10.83 2.25 -1.70
N ASN A 21 -12.11 2.08 -2.06
CA ASN A 21 -13.03 3.16 -2.39
C ASN A 21 -14.17 3.32 -1.38
N ILE A 22 -14.47 2.25 -0.65
CA ILE A 22 -15.59 2.19 0.30
C ILE A 22 -15.15 2.68 1.68
N ILE A 23 -13.96 2.27 2.11
CA ILE A 23 -13.44 2.62 3.43
C ILE A 23 -12.66 3.93 3.30
N PHE A 24 -13.34 5.03 3.62
CA PHE A 24 -12.70 6.31 3.82
C PHE A 24 -12.99 6.86 5.21
N ILE A 25 -11.96 7.42 5.83
CA ILE A 25 -12.07 8.11 7.11
C ILE A 25 -12.08 9.61 6.81
N PRO A 26 -13.16 10.34 7.13
CA PRO A 26 -13.14 11.79 7.00
C PRO A 26 -12.19 12.36 8.06
N VAL A 27 -11.10 13.00 7.61
CA VAL A 27 -10.13 13.69 8.48
C VAL A 27 -10.15 15.17 8.10
N GLY A 28 -10.94 15.94 8.85
CA GLY A 28 -11.22 17.35 8.52
C GLY A 28 -11.93 17.48 7.18
N VAL A 29 -11.37 18.28 6.27
CA VAL A 29 -11.88 18.47 4.89
C VAL A 29 -11.42 17.39 3.90
N ALA A 30 -10.53 16.47 4.32
CA ALA A 30 -9.93 15.46 3.46
C ALA A 30 -10.50 14.06 3.72
N LYS A 31 -10.58 13.23 2.67
CA LYS A 31 -10.94 11.81 2.77
C LYS A 31 -9.65 10.98 2.82
N CYS A 32 -9.42 10.30 3.93
CA CYS A 32 -8.32 9.34 4.10
C CYS A 32 -8.76 7.97 3.57
N PHE A 33 -8.00 7.36 2.66
CA PHE A 33 -8.25 6.03 2.11
C PHE A 33 -7.18 5.06 2.59
N PRO A 34 -7.28 4.54 3.83
CA PRO A 34 -6.16 3.85 4.48
C PRO A 34 -5.85 2.47 3.87
N VAL A 35 -6.81 1.85 3.19
CA VAL A 35 -6.75 0.45 2.74
C VAL A 35 -5.52 0.16 1.88
N GLN A 36 -5.15 1.07 0.98
CA GLN A 36 -4.02 0.85 0.07
C GLN A 36 -2.69 0.79 0.82
N ALA A 37 -2.44 1.75 1.73
CA ALA A 37 -1.25 1.73 2.59
C ALA A 37 -1.24 0.51 3.52
N THR A 38 -2.40 0.09 4.03
CA THR A 38 -2.51 -1.14 4.83
C THR A 38 -2.05 -2.37 4.04
N ILE A 39 -2.55 -2.54 2.82
CA ILE A 39 -2.20 -3.67 1.94
C ILE A 39 -0.74 -3.60 1.51
N ASN A 40 -0.21 -2.40 1.27
CA ASN A 40 1.19 -2.20 0.95
C ASN A 40 2.10 -2.73 2.07
N VAL A 41 1.90 -2.30 3.31
CA VAL A 41 2.73 -2.77 4.44
C VAL A 41 2.59 -4.28 4.63
N ILE A 42 1.37 -4.83 4.56
CA ILE A 42 1.13 -6.27 4.70
C ILE A 42 1.83 -7.05 3.57
N SER A 43 1.69 -6.62 2.31
CA SER A 43 2.31 -7.29 1.16
C SER A 43 3.84 -7.19 1.18
N ALA A 44 4.39 -6.04 1.58
CA ALA A 44 5.82 -5.85 1.80
C ALA A 44 6.38 -6.83 2.83
N VAL A 45 5.67 -7.03 3.94
CA VAL A 45 6.09 -7.93 5.03
C VAL A 45 5.91 -9.40 4.67
N LEU A 46 4.79 -9.78 4.05
CA LEU A 46 4.45 -11.19 3.80
C LEU A 46 5.06 -11.74 2.50
N LEU A 47 5.14 -10.91 1.45
CA LEU A 47 5.50 -11.35 0.10
C LEU A 47 6.80 -10.72 -0.42
N GLY A 48 7.22 -9.59 0.18
CA GLY A 48 8.42 -8.85 -0.18
C GLY A 48 8.19 -7.79 -1.27
N PRO A 49 9.22 -7.01 -1.61
CA PRO A 49 9.09 -5.81 -2.44
C PRO A 49 8.58 -6.11 -3.86
N GLY A 50 9.05 -7.18 -4.51
CA GLY A 50 8.65 -7.48 -5.89
C GLY A 50 7.14 -7.78 -6.04
N TYR A 51 6.61 -8.68 -5.20
CA TYR A 51 5.18 -8.97 -5.19
C TYR A 51 4.36 -7.77 -4.68
N GLY A 52 4.86 -7.05 -3.67
CA GLY A 52 4.22 -5.85 -3.16
C GLY A 52 4.01 -4.78 -4.23
N VAL A 53 5.05 -4.48 -5.03
CA VAL A 53 4.94 -3.52 -6.15
C VAL A 53 3.94 -3.98 -7.20
N ALA A 54 3.94 -5.27 -7.55
CA ALA A 54 2.97 -5.82 -8.49
C ALA A 54 1.53 -5.71 -7.97
N ILE A 55 1.30 -5.99 -6.68
CA ILE A 55 -0.02 -5.84 -6.04
C ILE A 55 -0.46 -4.37 -6.06
N ALA A 56 0.40 -3.44 -5.65
CA ALA A 56 0.13 -2.01 -5.64
C ALA A 56 -0.21 -1.47 -7.05
N PHE A 57 0.53 -1.93 -8.06
CA PHE A 57 0.27 -1.62 -9.46
C PHE A 57 -1.09 -2.16 -9.91
N CYS A 58 -1.39 -3.44 -9.69
CA CYS A 58 -2.66 -4.04 -10.08
C CYS A 58 -3.86 -3.37 -9.40
N ILE A 59 -3.78 -3.05 -8.11
CA ILE A 59 -4.84 -2.32 -7.41
C ILE A 59 -5.05 -0.94 -8.04
N SER A 60 -3.96 -0.20 -8.27
CA SER A 60 -4.03 1.15 -8.85
C SER A 60 -4.59 1.12 -10.27
N LEU A 61 -4.17 0.16 -11.09
CA LEU A 61 -4.65 -0.06 -12.45
C LEU A 61 -6.14 -0.38 -12.48
N LEU A 62 -6.57 -1.38 -11.71
CA LEU A 62 -7.97 -1.80 -11.67
C LEU A 62 -8.87 -0.67 -11.14
N ARG A 63 -8.47 0.02 -10.07
CA ARG A 63 -9.24 1.16 -9.55
C ARG A 63 -9.33 2.30 -10.57
N ASN A 64 -8.26 2.57 -11.31
CA ASN A 64 -8.25 3.59 -12.35
C ASN A 64 -9.18 3.23 -13.52
N ILE A 65 -9.14 1.97 -14.00
CA ILE A 65 -10.04 1.47 -15.06
C ILE A 65 -11.50 1.54 -14.60
N LEU A 66 -11.79 1.21 -13.34
CA LEU A 66 -13.13 1.28 -12.76
C LEU A 66 -13.58 2.71 -12.43
N GLY A 67 -12.77 3.74 -12.71
CA GLY A 67 -13.11 5.14 -12.45
C GLY A 67 -13.14 5.54 -10.97
N THR A 68 -12.63 4.69 -10.08
CA THR A 68 -12.63 4.91 -8.62
C THR A 68 -11.26 5.31 -8.07
N GLY A 69 -10.21 5.11 -8.86
CA GLY A 69 -8.83 5.50 -8.56
C GLY A 69 -8.39 6.79 -9.26
N SER A 70 -7.11 7.13 -9.07
CA SER A 70 -6.45 8.25 -9.74
C SER A 70 -5.08 7.82 -10.24
N LEU A 71 -4.64 8.39 -11.36
CA LEU A 71 -3.27 8.22 -11.88
C LEU A 71 -2.20 8.63 -10.87
N LEU A 72 -2.52 9.53 -9.94
CA LEU A 72 -1.62 9.98 -8.88
C LEU A 72 -1.28 8.86 -7.87
N ALA A 73 -2.13 7.84 -7.75
CA ALA A 73 -1.95 6.77 -6.77
C ALA A 73 -0.84 5.77 -7.13
N PHE A 74 -0.49 5.66 -8.42
CA PHE A 74 0.51 4.71 -8.93
C PHE A 74 1.90 4.94 -8.35
N PRO A 75 2.58 6.09 -8.60
CA PRO A 75 3.95 6.28 -8.17
C PRO A 75 4.09 6.19 -6.65
N GLY A 76 3.18 6.82 -5.90
CA GLY A 76 3.21 6.80 -4.46
C GLY A 76 3.13 5.39 -3.88
N SER A 77 2.09 4.64 -4.25
CA SER A 77 1.87 3.30 -3.69
C SER A 77 2.94 2.29 -4.10
N MET A 78 3.45 2.36 -5.34
CA MET A 78 4.52 1.48 -5.81
C MET A 78 5.86 1.79 -5.11
N ILE A 79 6.19 3.06 -4.93
CA ILE A 79 7.44 3.47 -4.26
C ILE A 79 7.36 3.17 -2.76
N GLY A 80 6.22 3.45 -2.13
CA GLY A 80 5.95 3.11 -0.73
C GLY A 80 6.19 1.64 -0.43
N VAL A 81 5.51 0.75 -1.16
CA VAL A 81 5.60 -0.69 -0.89
C VAL A 81 6.99 -1.24 -1.19
N PHE A 82 7.68 -0.67 -2.18
CA PHE A 82 9.05 -1.01 -2.50
C PHE A 82 10.00 -0.66 -1.34
N LEU A 83 9.92 0.57 -0.82
CA LEU A 83 10.70 1.04 0.33
C LEU A 83 10.36 0.24 1.60
N ALA A 84 9.07 0.04 1.89
CA ALA A 84 8.59 -0.78 2.99
C ALA A 84 9.16 -2.20 2.90
N GLY A 85 9.11 -2.81 1.71
CA GLY A 85 9.62 -4.15 1.46
C GLY A 85 11.13 -4.27 1.58
N ILE A 86 11.90 -3.28 1.13
CA ILE A 86 13.36 -3.25 1.28
C ILE A 86 13.75 -3.10 2.74
N LEU A 87 13.18 -2.10 3.44
CA LEU A 87 13.49 -1.84 4.84
C LEU A 87 13.15 -3.06 5.70
N TYR A 88 11.97 -3.64 5.49
CA TYR A 88 11.59 -4.87 6.16
C TYR A 88 12.52 -6.04 5.83
N ARG A 89 12.90 -6.22 4.57
CA ARG A 89 13.76 -7.34 4.17
C ARG A 89 15.13 -7.27 4.84
N LYS A 90 15.67 -6.07 4.99
CA LYS A 90 16.96 -5.80 5.64
C LYS A 90 16.91 -5.94 7.17
N THR A 91 15.87 -5.42 7.82
CA THR A 91 15.84 -5.31 9.29
C THR A 91 14.94 -6.33 9.97
N LYS A 92 14.01 -6.95 9.23
CA LYS A 92 12.94 -7.82 9.73
C LYS A 92 11.98 -7.15 10.74
N MET A 93 12.05 -5.82 10.88
CA MET A 93 11.23 -5.04 11.79
C MET A 93 9.97 -4.53 11.10
N ASN A 94 8.79 -4.90 11.59
CA ASN A 94 7.51 -4.42 11.05
C ASN A 94 7.41 -2.88 11.10
N LEU A 95 7.97 -2.25 12.13
CA LEU A 95 7.98 -0.79 12.29
C LEU A 95 8.74 -0.09 11.15
N LEU A 96 9.85 -0.67 10.68
CA LEU A 96 10.61 -0.07 9.57
C LEU A 96 9.91 -0.27 8.21
N ALA A 97 9.06 -1.29 8.08
CA ALA A 97 8.17 -1.40 6.92
C ALA A 97 7.16 -0.24 6.89
N VAL A 98 6.55 0.07 8.03
CA VAL A 98 5.60 1.18 8.22
C VAL A 98 6.25 2.52 7.89
N VAL A 99 7.45 2.78 8.42
CA VAL A 99 8.19 4.01 8.11
C VAL A 99 8.50 4.12 6.62
N GLY A 100 8.88 3.00 5.97
CA GLY A 100 9.11 2.95 4.53
C GLY A 100 7.89 3.31 3.70
N GLU A 101 6.71 2.79 4.07
CA GLU A 101 5.45 3.11 3.40
C GLU A 101 5.05 4.58 3.61
N ILE A 102 5.18 5.10 4.83
CA ILE A 102 4.83 6.50 5.13
C ILE A 102 5.74 7.44 4.35
N PHE A 103 7.04 7.19 4.35
CA PHE A 103 8.00 8.01 3.62
C PHE A 103 7.83 7.90 2.10
N GLY A 104 7.72 6.68 1.58
CA GLY A 104 7.62 6.44 0.14
C GLY A 104 6.30 6.90 -0.45
N THR A 105 5.16 6.54 0.13
CA THR A 105 3.84 6.95 -0.37
C THR A 105 3.55 8.41 -0.03
N GLY A 106 3.82 8.84 1.20
CA GLY A 106 3.47 10.17 1.69
C GLY A 106 4.33 11.29 1.10
N ILE A 107 5.65 11.16 1.22
CA ILE A 107 6.59 12.22 0.82
C ILE A 107 6.96 12.06 -0.65
N ILE A 108 7.58 10.94 -1.02
CA ILE A 108 8.06 10.75 -2.41
C ILE A 108 6.87 10.69 -3.37
N GLY A 109 5.84 9.92 -3.02
CA GLY A 109 4.61 9.80 -3.79
C GLY A 109 3.87 11.12 -3.94
N GLY A 110 3.72 11.89 -2.86
CA GLY A 110 3.09 13.21 -2.91
C GLY A 110 3.86 14.23 -3.75
N ILE A 111 5.20 14.20 -3.72
CA ILE A 111 6.04 15.04 -4.58
C ILE A 111 5.90 14.60 -6.04
N LEU A 112 5.91 13.30 -6.34
CA LEU A 112 5.75 12.79 -7.71
C LEU A 112 4.32 12.94 -8.25
N ALA A 113 3.33 13.11 -7.38
CA ALA A 113 1.97 13.47 -7.78
C ALA A 113 1.92 14.89 -8.40
N PHE A 114 2.81 15.80 -8.01
CA PHE A 114 2.86 17.16 -8.55
C PHE A 114 3.09 17.23 -10.07
N PRO A 115 4.16 16.63 -10.65
CA PRO A 115 4.37 16.68 -12.09
C PRO A 115 3.25 15.97 -12.86
N ILE A 116 2.70 14.87 -12.32
CA ILE A 116 1.58 14.16 -12.94
C ILE A 116 0.32 15.05 -12.95
N ALA A 117 0.01 15.72 -11.85
CA ALA A 117 -1.15 16.62 -11.78
C ALA A 117 -1.03 17.83 -12.70
N ASN A 118 0.17 18.43 -12.81
CA ASN A 118 0.38 19.62 -13.65
C ASN A 118 0.47 19.28 -15.14
N ILE A 119 1.22 18.23 -15.51
CA ILE A 119 1.50 17.90 -16.92
C ILE A 119 0.37 17.07 -17.53
N ILE A 120 -0.14 16.07 -16.80
CA ILE A 120 -1.11 15.11 -17.34
C ILE A 120 -2.55 15.56 -17.04
N MET A 121 -2.80 16.14 -15.87
CA MET A 121 -4.16 16.54 -15.46
C MET A 121 -4.45 18.04 -15.65
N GLY A 122 -3.48 18.85 -16.06
CA GLY A 122 -3.64 20.29 -16.32
C GLY A 122 -3.99 21.13 -15.09
N LYS A 123 -3.81 20.61 -13.87
CA LYS A 123 -4.18 21.32 -12.63
C LYS A 123 -2.97 22.05 -12.05
N LYS A 124 -3.05 23.38 -11.92
CA LYS A 124 -2.06 24.23 -11.24
C LYS A 124 -2.20 24.16 -9.72
N VAL A 125 -1.81 23.03 -9.13
CA VAL A 125 -1.79 22.84 -7.67
C VAL A 125 -0.37 22.58 -7.22
N GLY A 126 0.06 23.23 -6.14
CA GLY A 126 1.40 23.07 -5.56
C GLY A 126 1.63 21.67 -4.99
N ALA A 127 2.88 21.20 -4.97
CA ALA A 127 3.21 19.83 -4.52
C ALA A 127 2.74 19.53 -3.09
N LEU A 128 2.82 20.52 -2.20
CA LEU A 128 2.38 20.40 -0.81
C LEU A 128 0.87 20.10 -0.66
N PHE A 129 0.06 20.46 -1.67
CA PHE A 129 -1.37 20.16 -1.69
C PHE A 129 -1.65 18.65 -1.75
N PHE A 130 -0.77 17.87 -2.39
CA PHE A 130 -0.91 16.42 -2.50
C PHE A 130 -0.20 15.66 -1.38
N VAL A 131 0.92 16.20 -0.87
CA VAL A 131 1.70 15.57 0.20
C VAL A 131 0.90 15.42 1.49
N ALA A 132 0.18 16.47 1.94
CA ALA A 132 -0.55 16.41 3.20
C ALA A 132 -1.67 15.34 3.22
N PRO A 133 -2.57 15.25 2.23
CA PRO A 133 -3.56 14.17 2.16
C PRO A 133 -2.93 12.78 2.05
N PHE A 134 -1.85 12.63 1.27
CA PHE A 134 -1.15 11.34 1.13
C PHE A 134 -0.53 10.91 2.45
N LEU A 135 0.08 11.83 3.21
CA LEU A 135 0.64 11.57 4.53
C LEU A 135 -0.44 11.13 5.53
N ILE A 136 -1.56 11.87 5.61
CA ILE A 136 -2.67 11.51 6.50
C ILE A 136 -3.18 10.09 6.17
N SER A 137 -3.37 9.82 4.87
CA SER A 137 -3.86 8.52 4.41
C SER A 137 -2.91 7.37 4.69
N THR A 138 -1.61 7.56 4.41
CA THR A 138 -0.59 6.51 4.59
C THR A 138 -0.30 6.25 6.06
N ILE A 139 -0.31 7.28 6.91
CA ILE A 139 -0.12 7.11 8.36
C ILE A 139 -1.26 6.26 8.92
N GLY A 140 -2.51 6.61 8.61
CA GLY A 140 -3.68 5.85 9.07
C GLY A 140 -3.63 4.39 8.63
N GLY A 141 -3.40 4.12 7.34
CA GLY A 141 -3.32 2.75 6.82
C GLY A 141 -2.13 1.96 7.35
N SER A 142 -0.96 2.58 7.44
CA SER A 142 0.24 1.90 7.92
C SER A 142 0.17 1.55 9.40
N LEU A 143 -0.48 2.39 10.22
CA LEU A 143 -0.76 2.06 11.62
C LEU A 143 -1.74 0.88 11.73
N ILE A 144 -2.81 0.86 10.93
CA ILE A 144 -3.73 -0.29 10.89
C ILE A 144 -2.98 -1.57 10.54
N ALA A 145 -2.12 -1.54 9.51
CA ALA A 145 -1.29 -2.68 9.15
C ALA A 145 -0.33 -3.09 10.28
N PHE A 146 0.27 -2.13 10.99
CA PHE A 146 1.14 -2.41 12.12
C PHE A 146 0.42 -3.19 13.22
N PHE A 147 -0.78 -2.75 13.61
CA PHE A 147 -1.59 -3.44 14.60
C PHE A 147 -1.99 -4.84 14.12
N ILE A 148 -2.45 -4.97 12.86
CA ILE A 148 -2.78 -6.26 12.26
C ILE A 148 -1.57 -7.21 12.31
N LEU A 149 -0.39 -6.76 11.91
CA LEU A 149 0.83 -7.57 11.90
C LEU A 149 1.36 -7.94 13.31
N ARG A 150 0.96 -7.19 14.33
CA ARG A 150 1.36 -7.41 15.73
C ARG A 150 0.38 -8.32 16.46
N VAL A 151 -0.92 -8.16 16.21
CA VAL A 151 -1.99 -8.93 16.85
C VAL A 151 -2.17 -10.28 16.15
N LEU A 152 -2.22 -10.28 14.81
CA LEU A 152 -2.25 -11.50 14.04
C LEU A 152 -0.81 -11.91 13.75
N ASP A 153 -0.43 -13.09 14.24
CA ASP A 153 0.82 -13.74 13.85
C ASP A 153 0.68 -14.30 12.42
N LEU A 154 0.45 -13.39 11.45
CA LEU A 154 0.22 -13.68 10.04
C LEU A 154 1.39 -14.46 9.45
N LYS A 155 2.60 -14.29 10.00
CA LYS A 155 3.78 -15.10 9.64
C LYS A 155 3.55 -16.56 9.99
N LYS A 156 3.03 -16.84 11.18
CA LYS A 156 2.69 -18.19 11.64
C LYS A 156 1.58 -18.78 10.79
N LEU A 157 0.52 -18.03 10.46
CA LEU A 157 -0.55 -18.52 9.55
C LEU A 157 -0.03 -18.84 8.14
N VAL A 158 0.88 -18.02 7.61
CA VAL A 158 1.55 -18.30 6.33
C VAL A 158 2.51 -19.50 6.43
N ASN A 159 3.05 -19.81 7.60
CA ASN A 159 3.94 -20.96 7.82
C ASN A 159 3.20 -22.26 8.21
N LEU A 160 2.13 -22.21 9.00
CA LEU A 160 1.29 -23.35 9.41
C LEU A 160 0.69 -24.07 8.19
N SER A 161 0.24 -23.32 7.17
CA SER A 161 -0.22 -23.94 5.92
C SER A 161 0.90 -24.66 5.13
N LYS A 162 2.18 -24.45 5.47
CA LYS A 162 3.30 -25.20 4.85
C LYS A 162 3.49 -26.57 5.49
N GLU A 163 3.16 -26.72 6.77
CA GLU A 163 3.32 -27.99 7.49
C GLU A 163 2.17 -28.95 7.22
N VAL A 164 0.94 -28.46 7.12
CA VAL A 164 -0.25 -29.28 6.76
C VAL A 164 -0.16 -29.90 5.36
N LYS A 165 0.71 -29.40 4.47
CA LYS A 165 0.95 -29.99 3.14
C LYS A 165 2.13 -30.98 3.09
N LYS A 166 2.80 -31.21 4.22
CA LYS A 166 3.95 -32.13 4.33
C LYS A 166 3.65 -33.41 5.11
N GLY A 167 2.54 -33.46 5.85
CA GLY A 167 1.93 -34.69 6.36
C GLY A 167 0.88 -35.19 5.39
#